data_AF-A0A7Y8HI61-F1
#
_entry.id   AF-A0A7Y8HI61-F1
#
_cell.length_a   1.000
_cell.length_b   1.000
_cell.length_c   1.000
_cell.angle_alpha   90.00
_cell.angle_beta   90.00
_cell.angle_gamma   90.00
#
_symmetry.space_group_name_H-M   'P 1'
#
loop_
_entity.id
_entity.type
_entity.pdbx_description
1 polymer ?
#
loop_
_entity_poly.entity_id
_entity_poly.type
_entity_poly.pdbx_seq_one_letter_code
_entity_poly.pdbx_strand_id
1 'polypeptide(L)' 'MTQKRIAFLKEFLEFIGIHPDRLHLQWVSSAEAPQFAQAATAFIARVRELGPFSLELQRMETPPGRAWGEMTDG' A
#
# COMPACT_ATOMS: atom_id res chain seq x y z
N MET A 1 -2.78 11.70 -17.42
CA MET A 1 -3.33 11.95 -16.06
C MET A 1 -2.68 11.09 -14.98
N THR A 2 -2.57 9.78 -15.17
CA THR A 2 -2.05 8.83 -14.15
C THR A 2 -0.64 9.15 -13.66
N GLN A 3 0.32 9.41 -14.55
CA GLN A 3 1.70 9.74 -14.14
C GLN A 3 1.76 10.98 -13.22
N LYS A 4 0.99 12.03 -13.52
CA LYS A 4 0.89 13.23 -12.66
C LYS A 4 0.31 12.90 -11.29
N ARG A 5 -0.70 12.02 -11.22
CA ARG A 5 -1.27 11.56 -9.95
C ARG A 5 -0.28 10.73 -9.13
N ILE A 6 0.50 9.87 -9.78
CA ILE A 6 1.52 9.07 -9.10
C ILE A 6 2.66 9.95 -8.58
N ALA A 7 3.09 10.96 -9.34
CA ALA A 7 4.08 11.92 -8.86
C ALA A 7 3.59 12.65 -7.60
N PHE A 8 2.38 13.22 -7.65
CA PHE A 8 1.75 13.84 -6.48
C PHE A 8 1.61 12.86 -5.31
N LEU A 9 1.22 11.62 -5.56
CA LEU A 9 1.06 10.62 -4.50
C LEU A 9 2.40 10.26 -3.86
N LYS A 10 3.51 10.22 -4.61
CA LYS A 10 4.85 10.03 -4.03
C LYS A 10 5.22 11.17 -3.09
N GLU A 11 5.01 12.41 -3.50
CA GLU A 11 5.23 13.60 -2.65
C GLU A 11 4.36 13.55 -1.40
N PHE A 12 3.09 13.14 -1.54
CA PHE A 12 2.17 13.01 -0.42
C PHE A 12 2.58 11.88 0.56
N LEU A 13 3.01 10.72 0.05
CA LEU A 13 3.50 9.62 0.88
C LEU A 13 4.71 10.06 1.71
N GLU A 14 5.66 10.75 1.06
CA GLU A 14 6.83 11.31 1.73
C GLU A 14 6.42 12.33 2.81
N PHE A 15 5.47 13.21 2.50
CA PHE A 15 4.93 14.18 3.44
C PHE A 15 4.33 13.54 4.71
N ILE A 16 3.66 12.39 4.59
CA ILE A 16 3.09 11.66 5.74
C ILE A 16 4.07 10.64 6.36
N GLY A 17 5.34 10.69 6.01
CA GLY A 17 6.39 9.84 6.61
C GLY A 17 6.51 8.43 6.02
N ILE A 18 5.91 8.18 4.86
CA ILE A 18 6.03 6.91 4.13
C ILE A 18 7.08 7.07 3.03
N HIS A 19 8.09 6.19 3.02
CA HIS A 19 9.12 6.24 1.98
C HIS A 19 8.51 6.15 0.56
N PRO A 20 8.77 7.12 -0.34
CA PRO A 20 8.07 7.23 -1.63
C PRO A 20 8.33 6.06 -2.59
N ASP A 21 9.46 5.35 -2.43
CA ASP A 21 9.77 4.13 -3.20
C ASP A 21 8.89 2.91 -2.83
N ARG A 22 8.04 3.04 -1.81
CA ARG A 22 6.95 2.07 -1.56
C ARG A 22 5.82 2.18 -2.58
N LEU A 23 5.87 3.15 -3.51
CA LEU A 23 4.96 3.29 -4.65
C LEU A 23 5.75 3.24 -5.96
N HIS A 24 5.33 2.37 -6.88
CA HIS A 24 5.93 2.22 -8.19
C HIS A 24 4.85 2.13 -9.28
N LEU A 25 5.05 2.87 -10.38
CA LEU A 25 4.20 2.80 -11.56
C LEU A 25 5.04 2.23 -12.70
N GLN A 26 4.59 1.08 -13.22
CA GLN A 26 5.13 0.47 -14.43
C GLN A 26 3.99 0.22 -15.41
N TRP A 27 4.18 0.64 -16.66
CA TRP A 27 3.27 0.30 -17.74
C TRP A 27 3.69 -1.03 -18.35
N VAL A 28 2.78 -1.99 -18.38
CA VAL A 28 3.00 -3.31 -18.98
C VAL A 28 1.76 -3.69 -19.78
N SER A 29 1.94 -4.06 -21.04
CA SER A 29 0.84 -4.56 -21.87
C SER A 29 0.53 -6.04 -21.59
N SER A 30 -0.61 -6.53 -22.08
CA SER A 30 -0.99 -7.95 -21.92
C SER A 30 -0.05 -8.93 -22.65
N ALA A 31 0.74 -8.46 -23.62
CA ALA A 31 1.72 -9.27 -24.34
C ALA A 31 3.08 -9.38 -23.61
N GLU A 32 3.26 -8.62 -22.53
CA GLU A 32 4.55 -8.41 -21.87
C GLU A 32 4.63 -9.12 -20.50
N ALA A 33 4.13 -10.36 -20.45
CA ALA A 33 4.14 -11.16 -19.22
C ALA A 33 5.53 -11.32 -18.58
N PRO A 34 6.63 -11.52 -19.34
CA PRO A 34 7.97 -11.54 -18.74
C PRO A 34 8.39 -10.21 -18.11
N GLN A 35 8.06 -9.07 -18.73
CA GLN A 35 8.37 -7.76 -18.16
C GLN A 35 7.57 -7.51 -16.89
N PHE A 36 6.30 -7.93 -16.83
CA PHE A 36 5.49 -7.87 -15.61
C PHE A 36 6.14 -8.63 -14.45
N ALA A 37 6.56 -9.88 -14.69
CA ALA A 37 7.20 -10.71 -13.68
C ALA A 37 8.50 -10.08 -13.15
N GLN A 38 9.32 -9.52 -14.06
CA GLN A 38 10.55 -8.81 -13.68
C GLN A 38 10.26 -7.55 -12.87
N ALA A 39 9.31 -6.72 -13.30
CA ALA A 39 8.93 -5.49 -12.60
C ALA A 39 8.39 -5.79 -11.19
N ALA A 40 7.52 -6.79 -11.06
CA ALA A 40 7.00 -7.22 -9.75
C ALA A 40 8.11 -7.74 -8.83
N THR A 41 9.01 -8.58 -9.37
CA THR A 41 10.14 -9.13 -8.60
C THR A 41 11.09 -8.02 -8.12
N ALA A 42 11.45 -7.09 -8.99
CA ALA A 42 12.31 -5.96 -8.65
C ALA A 42 11.67 -5.03 -7.62
N PHE A 43 10.37 -4.78 -7.74
CA PHE A 43 9.63 -3.98 -6.76
C PHE A 43 9.57 -4.67 -5.39
N ILE A 44 9.31 -5.98 -5.35
CA ILE A 44 9.34 -6.75 -4.09
C ILE A 44 10.73 -6.69 -3.44
N ALA A 45 11.81 -6.83 -4.21
CA ALA A 45 13.17 -6.69 -3.70
C ALA A 45 13.40 -5.32 -3.06
N ARG A 46 13.00 -4.24 -3.74
CA ARG A 46 13.06 -2.87 -3.19
C ARG A 46 12.26 -2.72 -1.90
N VAL A 47 11.04 -3.24 -1.84
CA VAL A 47 10.22 -3.18 -0.61
C VAL A 47 10.88 -3.96 0.54
N ARG A 48 11.52 -5.09 0.26
CA ARG A 48 12.28 -5.86 1.26
C ARG A 48 13.49 -5.09 1.77
N GLU A 49 14.24 -4.42 0.90
CA GLU A 49 15.37 -3.54 1.27
C GLU A 49 14.92 -2.39 2.18
N LEU A 50 13.76 -1.80 1.91
CA LEU A 50 13.17 -0.74 2.75
C LEU A 50 12.67 -1.24 4.11
N GLY A 51 12.63 -2.56 4.33
CA GLY A 51 12.14 -3.16 5.56
C GLY A 51 10.62 -3.10 5.75
N PRO A 52 10.10 -3.72 6.83
CA PRO A 52 8.68 -3.79 7.11
C PRO A 52 8.08 -2.40 7.27
N PHE A 53 6.84 -2.24 6.82
CA PHE A 53 6.12 -1.00 6.99
C PHE A 53 5.58 -0.93 8.42
N SER A 54 6.19 -0.09 9.26
CA SER A 54 5.77 0.14 10.63
C SER A 54 4.73 1.26 10.66
N LEU A 55 3.52 0.96 10.19
CA LEU A 55 2.36 1.76 10.60
C LEU A 55 2.08 1.38 12.05
N GLU A 56 2.47 2.23 13.00
CA GLU A 56 1.67 2.37 14.21
C GLU A 56 0.32 2.95 13.78
N LEU A 57 -0.50 2.13 13.11
CA LEU A 57 -1.92 2.20 13.34
C LEU A 57 -1.99 2.03 14.86
N GLN A 58 -2.13 3.14 15.59
CA GLN A 58 -2.69 3.10 16.94
C GLN A 58 -3.78 2.07 16.81
N ARG A 59 -3.62 0.91 17.45
CA ARG A 59 -4.67 -0.09 17.54
C ARG A 59 -5.90 0.75 17.80
N MET A 60 -6.78 0.87 16.81
CA MET A 60 -8.14 1.25 17.09
C MET A 60 -8.56 0.06 17.93
N GLU A 61 -8.38 0.21 19.24
CA GLU A 61 -8.71 -0.83 20.18
C GLU A 61 -10.14 -1.13 19.82
N THR A 62 -10.37 -2.33 19.29
CA THR A 62 -11.72 -2.83 19.21
C THR A 62 -12.20 -2.70 20.65
N PRO A 63 -13.22 -1.86 20.94
CA PRO A 63 -13.67 -1.74 22.31
C PRO A 63 -13.98 -3.16 22.78
N PRO A 64 -13.40 -3.62 23.91
CA PRO A 64 -13.66 -4.97 24.37
C PRO A 64 -15.16 -5.10 24.58
N GLY A 65 -15.82 -5.90 23.73
CA GLY A 65 -17.22 -6.29 23.93
C GLY A 65 -18.33 -5.52 23.23
N ARG A 66 -18.16 -5.00 22.00
CA ARG A 66 -19.35 -4.80 21.15
C ARG A 66 -19.55 -6.01 20.24
N ALA A 67 -20.14 -7.06 20.79
CA ALA A 67 -20.68 -8.17 20.02
C ALA A 67 -21.73 -7.62 19.06
N TRP A 68 -21.54 -7.83 17.75
CA TRP A 68 -22.49 -7.48 16.69
C TRP A 68 -23.75 -8.38 16.70
N GLY A 69 -24.22 -8.80 17.87
CA GLY A 69 -25.32 -9.74 18.08
C GLY A 69 -26.40 -9.31 19.07
N GLU A 70 -26.28 -8.14 19.71
CA GLU A 70 -27.28 -7.63 20.67
C GLU A 70 -28.14 -6.48 20.11
N MET A 71 -28.23 -6.34 18.79
CA MET A 71 -29.04 -5.29 18.14
C MET A 71 -30.15 -5.87 17.26
N THR A 72 -30.66 -7.05 17.62
CA THR A 72 -31.90 -7.61 17.08
C THR A 72 -32.67 -8.28 18.21
N ASP A 73 -33.06 -7.50 19.21
CA ASP A 73 -34.24 -7.77 20.05
C ASP A 73 -34.68 -6.44 20.66
N GLY A 74 -35.69 -5.84 20.03
CA GLY A 74 -36.27 -4.53 20.34
C GLY A 74 -37.26 -4.14 19.26
#